data_AF-F7LZC6-F1
#
_entry.id   AF-F7LZC6-F1
#
_cell.length_a   1.000
_cell.length_b   1.000
_cell.length_c   1.000
_cell.angle_alpha   90.00
_cell.angle_beta   90.00
_cell.angle_gamma   90.00
#
_symmetry.space_group_name_H-M   'P 1'
#
loop_
_entity.id
_entity.type
_entity.pdbx_description
1 polymer ?
#
loop_
_entity_poly.entity_id
_entity_poly.type
_entity_poly.pdbx_seq_one_letter_code
_entity_poly.pdbx_strand_id
1 'polypeptide(L)'
;MIIIDIIISVTKIVFHFDLFNKNSRKSSPHSFLVLFLQHGYQITRKDRETIRDKCEYVVYKKLATLSRLSFTLYEQGRPDLIAELFNSVDSFIKSIYTIESLLSNTSVYFEYKTNVWLCIANNAITNYRDYWIFCEAALKKCGKWEEIYKISSFKAIYNAIDKDALLEWENQKQYEILRLLYPQLEVPDIRIKGKTVSLLEQADSIFKKSELSDTFSSLGYAIRKQRPAWGCNDIEGRTAEEKVLSLWNTLPHDTFLMALLCLNSGDSHIILEQLKEYARTDVLDILYSSEIHPKLQIGLEAGTVGNLDFLFSLWELGYRYHTHQEWQVHGNITSTKQMKLYCLDKFYDMSLDSRPLKSTHLRDIARKQCPADFFNK
;
A
#
# COMPACT_ATOMS: atom_id res chain seq x y z
N MET A 1 -5.42 -7.03 -12.90
CA MET A 1 -6.11 -6.03 -12.06
C MET A 1 -7.41 -5.58 -12.68
N ILE A 2 -7.44 -4.78 -13.74
CA ILE A 2 -8.68 -4.26 -14.37
C ILE A 2 -9.78 -5.33 -14.59
N ILE A 3 -9.41 -6.54 -15.04
CA ILE A 3 -10.37 -7.63 -15.24
C ILE A 3 -10.96 -8.17 -13.91
N ILE A 4 -10.19 -8.22 -12.83
CA ILE A 4 -10.64 -8.71 -11.52
C ILE A 4 -11.60 -7.70 -10.89
N ASP A 5 -11.26 -6.41 -10.93
CA ASP A 5 -12.11 -5.35 -10.39
C ASP A 5 -13.41 -5.20 -11.22
N ILE A 6 -13.33 -5.34 -12.54
CA ILE A 6 -14.51 -5.43 -13.43
C ILE A 6 -15.33 -6.69 -13.12
N ILE A 7 -14.71 -7.84 -12.85
CA ILE A 7 -15.42 -9.08 -12.49
C ILE A 7 -16.11 -8.96 -11.12
N ILE A 8 -15.51 -8.28 -10.15
CA ILE A 8 -16.15 -8.06 -8.84
C ILE A 8 -17.30 -7.04 -8.96
N SER A 9 -17.12 -5.98 -9.76
CA SER A 9 -18.06 -4.86 -9.86
C SER A 9 -19.23 -5.12 -10.82
N VAL A 10 -19.01 -5.80 -11.95
CA VAL A 10 -20.02 -6.07 -12.99
C VAL A 10 -20.83 -7.33 -12.68
N THR A 11 -20.32 -8.18 -11.80
CA THR A 11 -20.91 -9.50 -11.62
C THR A 11 -21.17 -9.79 -10.15
N LYS A 12 -22.46 -9.96 -9.85
CA LYS A 12 -22.93 -10.90 -8.80
C LYS A 12 -22.51 -12.33 -9.18
N ILE A 13 -21.22 -12.56 -9.46
CA ILE A 13 -20.68 -13.87 -9.82
C ILE A 13 -20.65 -14.65 -8.52
N VAL A 14 -21.59 -15.58 -8.46
CA VAL A 14 -21.38 -16.87 -7.83
C VAL A 14 -20.08 -17.41 -8.39
N PHE A 15 -19.08 -17.61 -7.54
CA PHE A 15 -17.77 -18.08 -7.95
C PHE A 15 -17.90 -19.49 -8.54
N HIS A 16 -18.09 -19.57 -9.86
CA HIS A 16 -18.12 -20.84 -10.58
C HIS A 16 -16.68 -21.34 -10.72
N PHE A 17 -16.22 -22.04 -9.69
CA PHE A 17 -14.95 -22.79 -9.69
C PHE A 17 -14.80 -23.69 -10.94
N ASP A 18 -15.91 -24.07 -11.60
CA ASP A 18 -15.92 -24.83 -12.86
C ASP A 18 -15.31 -24.11 -14.07
N LEU A 19 -15.38 -22.77 -14.12
CA LEU A 19 -14.80 -21.99 -15.23
C LEU A 19 -13.27 -22.05 -15.23
N PHE A 20 -12.65 -22.20 -14.06
CA PHE A 20 -11.19 -22.23 -13.92
C PHE A 20 -10.61 -23.64 -13.99
N ASN A 21 -11.39 -24.66 -13.65
CA ASN A 21 -10.92 -26.05 -13.66
C ASN A 21 -10.74 -26.62 -15.08
N LYS A 22 -11.42 -26.06 -16.10
CA LYS A 22 -11.36 -26.58 -17.47
C LYS A 22 -10.28 -25.97 -18.37
N ASN A 23 -9.77 -24.75 -18.06
CA ASN A 23 -8.96 -23.99 -19.01
C ASN A 23 -7.55 -23.56 -18.56
N SER A 24 -7.16 -23.68 -17.28
CA SER A 24 -5.82 -23.23 -16.82
C SER A 24 -4.90 -24.39 -16.43
N ARG A 25 -4.07 -24.86 -17.37
CA ARG A 25 -2.99 -25.84 -17.12
C ARG A 25 -1.81 -25.30 -16.27
N LYS A 26 -1.87 -24.08 -15.72
CA LYS A 26 -0.69 -23.39 -15.14
C LYS A 26 -0.87 -22.67 -13.81
N SER A 27 -2.07 -22.58 -13.24
CA SER A 27 -2.28 -21.97 -11.91
C SER A 27 -3.37 -22.73 -11.17
N SER A 28 -3.13 -23.02 -9.89
CA SER A 28 -4.12 -23.71 -9.08
C SER A 28 -5.30 -22.75 -8.83
N PRO A 29 -6.55 -23.25 -8.77
CA PRO A 29 -7.73 -22.46 -8.42
C PRO A 29 -7.56 -21.66 -7.10
N HIS A 30 -6.68 -22.13 -6.23
CA HIS A 30 -6.26 -21.49 -4.99
C HIS A 30 -5.63 -20.10 -5.20
N SER A 31 -4.73 -19.94 -6.18
CA SER A 31 -4.03 -18.67 -6.42
C SER A 31 -4.97 -17.57 -6.91
N PHE A 32 -5.98 -17.91 -7.71
CA PHE A 32 -6.98 -16.93 -8.15
C PHE A 32 -7.91 -16.52 -7.02
N LEU A 33 -8.38 -17.47 -6.22
CA LEU A 33 -9.22 -17.17 -5.08
C LEU A 33 -8.50 -16.21 -4.12
N VAL A 34 -7.23 -16.46 -3.79
CA VAL A 34 -6.42 -15.54 -2.95
C VAL A 34 -6.38 -14.13 -3.53
N LEU A 35 -6.17 -13.98 -4.85
CA LEU A 35 -6.19 -12.67 -5.52
C LEU A 35 -7.54 -11.97 -5.37
N PHE A 36 -8.67 -12.66 -5.58
CA PHE A 36 -9.99 -12.08 -5.38
C PHE A 36 -10.21 -11.63 -3.93
N LEU A 37 -9.78 -12.45 -2.96
CA LEU A 37 -9.88 -12.12 -1.53
C LEU A 37 -9.02 -10.91 -1.14
N GLN A 38 -7.84 -10.77 -1.77
CA GLN A 38 -6.98 -9.60 -1.59
C GLN A 38 -7.64 -8.31 -2.09
N HIS A 39 -8.55 -8.41 -3.06
CA HIS A 39 -9.28 -7.28 -3.65
C HIS A 39 -10.70 -7.14 -3.07
N GLY A 40 -10.92 -7.62 -1.85
CA GLY A 40 -12.17 -7.38 -1.10
C GLY A 40 -13.33 -8.31 -1.45
N TYR A 41 -13.11 -9.37 -2.24
CA TYR A 41 -14.15 -10.39 -2.46
C TYR A 41 -14.48 -11.12 -1.15
N GLN A 42 -15.76 -11.16 -0.79
CA GLN A 42 -16.24 -11.91 0.37
C GLN A 42 -16.84 -13.25 -0.05
N ILE A 43 -16.36 -14.35 0.54
CA ILE A 43 -16.90 -15.69 0.27
C ILE A 43 -18.36 -15.78 0.74
N THR A 44 -19.27 -15.88 -0.22
CA THR A 44 -20.70 -16.04 0.02
C THR A 44 -21.04 -17.48 0.41
N ARG A 45 -22.26 -17.72 0.93
CA ARG A 45 -22.73 -19.09 1.24
C ARG A 45 -22.69 -20.02 0.02
N LYS A 46 -23.00 -19.50 -1.17
CA LYS A 46 -22.99 -20.28 -2.41
C LYS A 46 -21.59 -20.64 -2.88
N ASP A 47 -20.62 -19.76 -2.63
CA ASP A 47 -19.20 -20.05 -2.89
C ASP A 47 -18.71 -21.16 -1.97
N ARG A 48 -19.13 -21.16 -0.69
CA ARG A 48 -18.77 -22.23 0.27
C ARG A 48 -19.19 -23.61 -0.20
N GLU A 49 -20.41 -23.72 -0.73
CA GLU A 49 -20.93 -24.97 -1.30
C GLU A 49 -20.05 -25.43 -2.47
N THR A 50 -19.63 -24.50 -3.32
CA THR A 50 -18.81 -24.80 -4.52
C THR A 50 -17.34 -25.11 -4.17
N ILE A 51 -16.75 -24.40 -3.21
CA ILE A 51 -15.35 -24.56 -2.81
C ILE A 51 -15.14 -25.84 -1.99
N ARG A 52 -16.09 -26.18 -1.10
CA ARG A 52 -16.02 -27.38 -0.25
C ARG A 52 -15.84 -28.66 -1.06
N ASP A 53 -16.45 -28.72 -2.24
CA ASP A 53 -16.42 -29.92 -3.08
C ASP A 53 -15.13 -30.00 -3.94
N LYS A 54 -14.30 -28.95 -3.95
CA LYS A 54 -13.15 -28.79 -4.87
C LYS A 54 -11.82 -28.47 -4.18
N CYS A 55 -11.83 -28.18 -2.89
CA CYS A 55 -10.65 -27.93 -2.09
C CYS A 55 -10.63 -28.86 -0.88
N GLU A 56 -9.43 -29.24 -0.43
CA GLU A 56 -9.28 -29.92 0.85
C GLU A 56 -9.94 -29.08 1.96
N TYR A 57 -10.67 -29.76 2.83
CA TYR A 57 -11.46 -29.11 3.88
C TYR A 57 -10.64 -28.14 4.74
N VAL A 58 -9.40 -28.51 5.06
CA VAL A 58 -8.46 -27.69 5.84
C VAL A 58 -8.07 -26.41 5.10
N VAL A 59 -7.81 -26.49 3.79
CA VAL A 59 -7.44 -25.33 2.96
C VAL A 59 -8.62 -24.37 2.82
N TYR A 60 -9.81 -24.90 2.59
CA TYR A 60 -11.04 -24.10 2.51
C TYR A 60 -11.30 -23.32 3.81
N LYS A 61 -11.15 -23.98 4.97
CA LYS A 61 -11.41 -23.36 6.27
C LYS A 61 -10.51 -22.17 6.56
N LYS A 62 -9.23 -22.29 6.18
CA LYS A 62 -8.22 -21.24 6.28
C LYS A 62 -8.60 -20.05 5.41
N LEU A 63 -8.94 -20.29 4.14
CA LEU A 63 -9.36 -19.24 3.20
C LEU A 63 -10.66 -18.55 3.60
N ALA A 64 -11.65 -19.28 4.09
CA ALA A 64 -12.90 -18.70 4.59
C ALA A 64 -12.65 -17.73 5.75
N THR A 65 -11.66 -18.05 6.59
CA THR A 65 -11.27 -17.19 7.72
C THR A 65 -10.52 -15.97 7.24
N LEU A 66 -9.51 -16.13 6.39
CA LEU A 66 -8.79 -14.98 5.81
C LEU A 66 -9.73 -14.07 5.01
N SER A 67 -10.71 -14.62 4.28
CA SER A 67 -11.76 -13.83 3.59
C SER A 67 -12.62 -13.03 4.57
N ARG A 68 -13.03 -13.63 5.68
CA ARG A 68 -13.79 -12.90 6.71
C ARG A 68 -12.95 -11.78 7.32
N LEU A 69 -11.70 -12.06 7.65
CA LEU A 69 -10.79 -11.09 8.27
C LEU A 69 -10.41 -9.97 7.29
N SER A 70 -10.18 -10.28 6.01
CA SER A 70 -9.91 -9.25 5.00
C SER A 70 -11.10 -8.33 4.79
N PHE A 71 -12.33 -8.89 4.79
CA PHE A 71 -13.54 -8.08 4.76
C PHE A 71 -13.66 -7.17 5.98
N THR A 72 -13.32 -7.67 7.18
CA THR A 72 -13.26 -6.83 8.39
C THR A 72 -12.26 -5.68 8.26
N LEU A 73 -11.06 -5.91 7.71
CA LEU A 73 -10.08 -4.84 7.45
C LEU A 73 -10.60 -3.83 6.41
N TYR A 74 -11.28 -4.32 5.37
CA TYR A 74 -11.92 -3.49 4.35
C TYR A 74 -12.99 -2.58 4.96
N GLU A 75 -13.91 -3.11 5.77
CA GLU A 75 -14.95 -2.35 6.46
C GLU A 75 -14.38 -1.30 7.43
N GLN A 76 -13.21 -1.57 8.01
CA GLN A 76 -12.47 -0.63 8.85
C GLN A 76 -11.67 0.41 8.05
N GLY A 77 -11.79 0.44 6.72
CA GLY A 77 -11.11 1.41 5.86
C GLY A 77 -9.61 1.16 5.75
N ARG A 78 -9.15 -0.08 5.98
CA ARG A 78 -7.73 -0.49 5.89
C ARG A 78 -7.48 -1.54 4.80
N PRO A 79 -7.86 -1.29 3.53
CA PRO A 79 -7.56 -2.21 2.43
C PRO A 79 -6.05 -2.37 2.20
N ASP A 80 -5.25 -1.38 2.59
CA ASP A 80 -3.78 -1.41 2.54
C ASP A 80 -3.17 -2.58 3.33
N LEU A 81 -3.87 -3.05 4.37
CA LEU A 81 -3.42 -4.15 5.22
C LEU A 81 -3.83 -5.53 4.70
N ILE A 82 -4.75 -5.61 3.73
CA ILE A 82 -5.25 -6.89 3.22
C ILE A 82 -4.15 -7.64 2.48
N ALA A 83 -3.34 -6.95 1.67
CA ALA A 83 -2.22 -7.57 0.97
C ALA A 83 -1.22 -8.18 1.98
N GLU A 84 -0.89 -7.45 3.05
CA GLU A 84 -0.02 -7.94 4.12
C GLU A 84 -0.64 -9.17 4.80
N LEU A 85 -1.94 -9.18 5.10
CA LEU A 85 -2.64 -10.33 5.70
C LEU A 85 -2.46 -11.62 4.86
N PHE A 86 -2.45 -11.53 3.53
CA PHE A 86 -2.32 -12.72 2.67
C PHE A 86 -0.86 -13.09 2.34
N ASN A 87 0.03 -12.10 2.29
CA ASN A 87 1.44 -12.29 1.90
C ASN A 87 2.40 -12.42 3.10
N SER A 88 1.87 -12.34 4.32
CA SER A 88 2.64 -12.44 5.56
C SER A 88 3.34 -13.79 5.72
N VAL A 89 4.36 -13.78 6.58
CA VAL A 89 5.08 -15.00 6.98
C VAL A 89 4.15 -16.02 7.64
N ASP A 90 4.48 -17.30 7.48
CA ASP A 90 3.66 -18.41 7.98
C ASP A 90 3.46 -18.37 9.51
N SER A 91 4.42 -17.86 10.27
CA SER A 91 4.30 -17.65 11.72
C SER A 91 3.18 -16.67 12.09
N PHE A 92 2.98 -15.60 11.32
CA PHE A 92 1.89 -14.63 11.51
C PHE A 92 0.53 -15.28 11.22
N ILE A 93 0.42 -16.01 10.11
CA ILE A 93 -0.83 -16.67 9.74
C ILE A 93 -1.20 -17.76 10.77
N LYS A 94 -0.22 -18.49 11.29
CA LYS A 94 -0.41 -19.47 12.36
C LYS A 94 -0.82 -18.84 13.69
N SER A 95 -0.36 -17.63 13.99
CA SER A 95 -0.80 -16.90 15.20
C SER A 95 -2.28 -16.49 15.08
N ILE A 96 -2.73 -16.04 13.91
CA ILE A 96 -4.16 -15.79 13.62
C ILE A 96 -5.00 -17.05 13.86
N TYR A 97 -4.60 -18.19 13.29
CA TYR A 97 -5.34 -19.46 13.51
C TYR A 97 -5.35 -19.90 14.97
N THR A 98 -4.29 -19.59 15.72
CA THR A 98 -4.23 -19.81 17.17
C THR A 98 -5.25 -18.95 17.90
N ILE A 99 -5.25 -17.64 17.64
CA ILE A 99 -6.19 -16.67 18.23
C ILE A 99 -7.64 -17.08 17.91
N GLU A 100 -7.95 -17.38 16.65
CA GLU A 100 -9.27 -17.84 16.21
C GLU A 100 -9.72 -19.11 16.93
N SER A 101 -8.81 -20.08 17.11
CA SER A 101 -9.12 -21.34 17.82
C SER A 101 -9.40 -21.09 19.31
N LEU A 102 -8.61 -20.21 19.94
CA LEU A 102 -8.76 -19.86 21.35
C LEU A 102 -10.06 -19.09 21.60
N LEU A 103 -10.35 -18.07 20.78
CA LEU A 103 -11.55 -17.23 20.92
C LEU A 103 -12.84 -17.99 20.63
N SER A 104 -12.81 -18.93 19.68
CA SER A 104 -13.95 -19.82 19.43
C SER A 104 -14.03 -21.00 20.41
N ASN A 105 -13.01 -21.17 21.26
CA ASN A 105 -12.83 -22.35 22.13
C ASN A 105 -12.98 -23.68 21.35
N THR A 106 -12.51 -23.70 20.10
CA THR A 106 -12.51 -24.89 19.24
C THR A 106 -11.18 -25.02 18.51
N SER A 107 -10.58 -26.22 18.49
CA SER A 107 -9.27 -26.46 17.87
C SER A 107 -9.36 -26.62 16.35
N VAL A 108 -9.93 -25.59 15.72
CA VAL A 108 -10.42 -25.59 14.36
C VAL A 108 -9.33 -25.83 13.32
N TYR A 109 -8.08 -25.45 13.59
CA TYR A 109 -6.96 -25.59 12.65
C TYR A 109 -5.88 -26.56 13.11
N PHE A 110 -6.07 -27.22 14.26
CA PHE A 110 -5.07 -28.05 14.89
C PHE A 110 -5.64 -29.42 15.20
N GLU A 111 -4.96 -30.48 14.75
CA GLU A 111 -5.40 -31.87 14.88
C GLU A 111 -4.80 -32.56 16.12
N TYR A 112 -4.57 -31.81 17.20
CA TYR A 112 -4.08 -32.40 18.44
C TYR A 112 -5.15 -33.30 19.06
N LYS A 113 -4.76 -34.50 19.49
CA LYS A 113 -5.67 -35.51 20.05
C LYS A 113 -5.87 -35.38 21.56
N THR A 114 -4.85 -34.91 22.28
CA THR A 114 -4.84 -34.78 23.75
C THR A 114 -4.19 -33.46 24.14
N ASN A 115 -4.57 -32.92 25.31
CA ASN A 115 -4.03 -31.67 25.85
C ASN A 115 -3.98 -30.54 24.82
N VAL A 116 -5.02 -30.43 24.01
CA VAL A 116 -5.05 -29.62 22.79
C VAL A 116 -4.62 -28.17 23.04
N TRP A 117 -5.11 -27.55 24.11
CA TRP A 117 -4.79 -26.17 24.45
C TRP A 117 -3.33 -26.00 24.87
N LEU A 118 -2.78 -26.96 25.63
CA LEU A 118 -1.35 -26.97 25.97
C LEU A 118 -0.49 -27.11 24.72
N CYS A 119 -0.86 -27.99 23.79
CA CYS A 119 -0.14 -28.16 22.52
C CYS A 119 -0.17 -26.88 21.67
N ILE A 120 -1.32 -26.23 21.56
CA ILE A 120 -1.46 -24.94 20.87
C ILE A 120 -0.58 -23.88 21.53
N ALA A 121 -0.66 -23.73 22.86
CA ALA A 121 0.12 -22.74 23.60
C ALA A 121 1.64 -22.98 23.49
N ASN A 122 2.10 -24.22 23.64
CA ASN A 122 3.51 -24.60 23.48
C ASN A 122 4.01 -24.35 22.06
N ASN A 123 3.21 -24.68 21.05
CA ASN A 123 3.57 -24.44 19.66
C ASN A 123 3.72 -22.93 19.40
N ALA A 124 2.80 -22.13 19.94
CA ALA A 124 2.79 -20.69 19.78
C ALA A 124 3.98 -19.98 20.38
N ILE A 125 4.23 -20.25 21.65
CA ILE A 125 5.30 -19.59 22.40
C ILE A 125 6.69 -19.96 21.88
N THR A 126 6.80 -21.12 21.22
CA THR A 126 8.06 -21.64 20.66
C THR A 126 8.30 -21.16 19.23
N ASN A 127 7.30 -21.25 18.35
CA ASN A 127 7.50 -21.11 16.90
C ASN A 127 7.00 -19.77 16.32
N TYR A 128 6.15 -19.05 17.03
CA TYR A 128 5.63 -17.74 16.60
C TYR A 128 5.63 -16.76 17.77
N ARG A 129 6.79 -16.72 18.44
CA ARG A 129 7.06 -15.96 19.67
C ARG A 129 6.77 -14.47 19.51
N ASP A 130 7.07 -13.88 18.36
CA ASP A 130 6.88 -12.44 18.13
C ASP A 130 5.40 -12.03 18.24
N TYR A 131 4.47 -12.95 17.97
CA TYR A 131 3.03 -12.73 18.07
C TYR A 131 2.43 -13.26 19.37
N TRP A 132 3.27 -13.71 20.31
CA TRP A 132 2.83 -14.41 21.52
C TRP A 132 1.93 -13.55 22.39
N ILE A 133 2.15 -12.23 22.48
CA ILE A 133 1.34 -11.34 23.34
C ILE A 133 -0.16 -11.39 22.97
N PHE A 134 -0.49 -11.56 21.67
CA PHE A 134 -1.88 -11.73 21.23
C PHE A 134 -2.39 -13.14 21.51
N CYS A 135 -1.57 -14.17 21.33
CA CYS A 135 -1.93 -15.55 21.67
C CYS A 135 -2.21 -15.71 23.17
N GLU A 136 -1.38 -15.10 24.01
CA GLU A 136 -1.54 -15.04 25.46
C GLU A 136 -2.82 -14.29 25.85
N ALA A 137 -3.07 -13.12 25.26
CA ALA A 137 -4.31 -12.38 25.51
C ALA A 137 -5.54 -13.21 25.12
N ALA A 138 -5.51 -13.90 23.98
CA ALA A 138 -6.59 -14.80 23.56
C ALA A 138 -6.77 -15.98 24.52
N LEU A 139 -5.66 -16.54 25.03
CA LEU A 139 -5.66 -17.64 25.98
C LEU A 139 -6.24 -17.24 27.35
N LYS A 140 -5.95 -16.02 27.80
CA LYS A 140 -6.58 -15.41 28.99
C LYS A 140 -8.06 -15.15 28.74
N LYS A 141 -8.41 -14.58 27.59
CA LYS A 141 -9.79 -14.26 27.22
C LYS A 141 -10.69 -15.50 27.16
N CYS A 142 -10.19 -16.63 26.69
CA CYS A 142 -10.95 -17.89 26.65
C CYS A 142 -10.93 -18.67 27.97
N GLY A 143 -10.29 -18.15 29.03
CA GLY A 143 -10.29 -18.74 30.36
C GLY A 143 -9.39 -19.98 30.53
N LYS A 144 -8.49 -20.24 29.58
CA LYS A 144 -7.60 -21.42 29.61
C LYS A 144 -6.22 -21.15 30.21
N TRP A 145 -5.89 -19.89 30.45
CA TRP A 145 -4.61 -19.46 31.01
C TRP A 145 -4.22 -20.18 32.31
N GLU A 146 -5.07 -20.13 33.33
CA GLU A 146 -4.77 -20.69 34.67
C GLU A 146 -4.57 -22.21 34.65
N GLU A 147 -5.31 -22.91 33.78
CA GLU A 147 -5.17 -24.36 33.58
C GLU A 147 -3.80 -24.70 32.97
N ILE A 148 -3.41 -23.98 31.92
CA ILE A 148 -2.16 -24.23 31.19
C ILE A 148 -0.94 -23.77 31.98
N TYR A 149 -1.01 -22.63 32.66
CA TYR A 149 0.12 -22.06 33.42
C TYR A 149 0.55 -22.95 34.59
N LYS A 150 -0.36 -23.78 35.14
CA LYS A 150 -0.03 -24.77 36.18
C LYS A 150 0.79 -25.95 35.66
N ILE A 151 0.81 -26.18 34.36
CA ILE A 151 1.54 -27.29 33.75
C ILE A 151 3.02 -26.92 33.69
N SER A 152 3.86 -27.70 34.39
CA SER A 152 5.28 -27.41 34.59
C SER A 152 6.06 -27.22 33.28
N SER A 153 5.75 -28.01 32.25
CA SER A 153 6.42 -27.92 30.94
C SER A 153 6.16 -26.59 30.24
N PHE A 154 4.92 -26.09 30.24
CA PHE A 154 4.62 -24.77 29.68
C PHE A 154 5.17 -23.64 30.55
N LYS A 155 5.02 -23.75 31.87
CA LYS A 155 5.50 -22.74 32.83
C LYS A 155 6.99 -22.49 32.69
N ALA A 156 7.79 -23.54 32.52
CA ALA A 156 9.22 -23.43 32.30
C ALA A 156 9.55 -22.63 31.02
N ILE A 157 8.87 -22.92 29.91
CA ILE A 157 9.07 -22.21 28.64
C ILE A 157 8.65 -20.74 28.78
N TYR A 158 7.47 -20.48 29.34
CA TYR A 158 6.94 -19.12 29.49
C TYR A 158 7.81 -18.23 30.38
N ASN A 159 8.35 -18.79 31.48
CA ASN A 159 9.20 -18.05 32.40
C ASN A 159 10.60 -17.77 31.83
N ALA A 160 11.06 -18.56 30.85
CA ALA A 160 12.37 -18.37 30.20
C ALA A 160 12.37 -17.28 29.12
N ILE A 161 11.21 -16.70 28.81
CA ILE A 161 11.09 -15.69 27.76
C ILE A 161 11.42 -14.32 28.30
N ASP A 162 12.26 -13.61 27.55
CA ASP A 162 12.47 -12.17 27.71
C ASP A 162 11.18 -11.42 27.40
N LYS A 163 10.56 -10.85 28.44
CA LYS A 163 9.29 -10.11 28.33
C LYS A 163 9.46 -8.76 27.66
N ASP A 164 10.62 -8.13 27.78
CA ASP A 164 10.89 -6.85 27.14
C ASP A 164 11.04 -7.04 25.63
N ALA A 165 11.72 -8.12 25.22
CA ALA A 165 11.84 -8.48 23.81
C ALA A 165 10.48 -8.75 23.14
N LEU A 166 9.48 -9.27 23.87
CA LEU A 166 8.11 -9.46 23.34
C LEU A 166 7.37 -8.15 23.06
N LEU A 167 7.77 -7.06 23.71
CA LEU A 167 7.23 -5.73 23.47
C LEU A 167 7.90 -5.05 22.28
N GLU A 168 8.94 -5.64 21.69
CA GLU A 168 9.65 -5.08 20.54
C GLU A 168 9.30 -5.81 19.24
N TRP A 169 8.55 -5.14 18.37
CA TRP A 169 8.00 -5.72 17.14
C TRP A 169 8.68 -5.17 15.89
N GLU A 170 8.96 -6.02 14.91
CA GLU A 170 9.62 -5.59 13.67
C GLU A 170 8.64 -5.05 12.62
N ASN A 171 7.45 -5.64 12.51
CA ASN A 171 6.49 -5.33 11.47
C ASN A 171 5.24 -4.63 12.04
N GLN A 172 5.19 -3.30 11.85
CA GLN A 172 4.07 -2.46 12.28
C GLN A 172 2.73 -2.87 11.63
N LYS A 173 2.72 -3.21 10.33
CA LYS A 173 1.48 -3.59 9.63
C LYS A 173 0.86 -4.85 10.22
N GLN A 174 1.67 -5.83 10.58
CA GLN A 174 1.20 -7.07 11.22
C GLN A 174 0.62 -6.80 12.62
N TYR A 175 1.26 -5.92 13.40
CA TYR A 175 0.70 -5.49 14.68
C TYR A 175 -0.65 -4.78 14.53
N GLU A 176 -0.74 -3.85 13.59
CA GLU A 176 -1.98 -3.12 13.28
C GLU A 176 -3.10 -4.07 12.85
N ILE A 177 -2.80 -5.04 11.98
CA ILE A 177 -3.77 -6.07 11.58
C ILE A 177 -4.34 -6.77 12.80
N LEU A 178 -3.50 -7.26 13.72
CA LEU A 178 -3.97 -7.99 14.90
C LEU A 178 -4.79 -7.11 15.85
N ARG A 179 -4.40 -5.84 16.04
CA ARG A 179 -5.18 -4.87 16.84
C ARG A 179 -6.57 -4.62 16.24
N LEU A 180 -6.65 -4.43 14.92
CA LEU A 180 -7.91 -4.14 14.21
C LEU A 180 -8.84 -5.37 14.14
N LEU A 181 -8.27 -6.56 13.97
CA LEU A 181 -9.03 -7.81 13.89
C LEU A 181 -9.50 -8.31 15.25
N TYR A 182 -8.73 -8.02 16.32
CA TYR A 182 -8.98 -8.54 17.66
C TYR A 182 -8.99 -7.44 18.74
N PRO A 183 -9.85 -6.41 18.62
CA PRO A 183 -9.88 -5.28 19.55
C PRO A 183 -10.26 -5.67 20.99
N GLN A 184 -10.91 -6.82 21.17
CA GLN A 184 -11.29 -7.36 22.48
C GLN A 184 -10.13 -7.99 23.27
N LEU A 185 -8.94 -8.10 22.68
CA LEU A 185 -7.74 -8.65 23.31
C LEU A 185 -6.94 -7.54 23.98
N GLU A 186 -6.79 -7.66 25.30
CA GLU A 186 -5.96 -6.77 26.10
C GLU A 186 -4.49 -7.15 25.90
N VAL A 187 -3.80 -6.40 25.03
CA VAL A 187 -2.35 -6.54 24.81
C VAL A 187 -1.63 -5.25 25.23
N PRO A 188 -0.42 -5.37 25.80
CA PRO A 188 0.37 -4.21 26.21
C PRO A 188 0.77 -3.34 25.01
N ASP A 189 1.17 -2.11 25.33
CA ASP A 189 1.81 -1.23 24.35
C ASP A 189 3.15 -1.82 23.93
N ILE A 190 3.43 -1.71 22.63
CA ILE A 190 4.67 -2.23 22.04
C ILE A 190 5.56 -1.07 21.57
N ARG A 191 6.80 -1.40 21.26
CA ARG A 191 7.77 -0.58 20.54
C ARG A 191 8.04 -1.23 19.20
N ILE A 192 8.04 -0.46 18.12
CA ILE A 192 8.47 -0.98 16.82
C ILE A 192 9.99 -0.87 16.72
N LYS A 193 10.66 -2.01 16.51
CA LYS A 193 12.10 -2.10 16.25
C LYS A 193 12.40 -1.33 14.97
N GLY A 194 13.32 -0.38 15.06
CA GLY A 194 13.61 0.53 13.97
C GLY A 194 12.48 1.53 13.76
N LYS A 195 12.33 2.46 14.70
CA LYS A 195 11.45 3.64 14.63
C LYS A 195 11.63 4.34 13.27
N THR A 196 10.81 3.97 12.30
CA THR A 196 10.72 4.65 11.01
C THR A 196 9.94 5.92 11.32
N VAL A 197 10.59 7.05 11.16
CA VAL A 197 9.97 8.39 11.15
C VAL A 197 8.69 8.28 10.33
N SER A 198 7.54 8.71 10.84
CA SER A 198 6.28 8.59 10.08
C SER A 198 6.41 9.30 8.73
N LEU A 199 5.67 8.88 7.69
CA LEU A 199 5.73 9.56 6.38
C LEU A 199 5.47 11.06 6.49
N LEU A 200 4.59 11.47 7.42
CA LEU A 200 4.34 12.87 7.74
C LEU A 200 5.54 13.54 8.41
N GLU A 201 6.18 12.91 9.41
CA GLU A 201 7.41 13.45 10.02
C GLU A 201 8.60 13.47 9.04
N GLN A 202 8.66 12.53 8.09
CA GLN A 202 9.66 12.52 7.02
C GLN A 202 9.38 13.69 6.06
N ALA A 203 8.13 13.87 5.64
CA ALA A 203 7.71 14.99 4.83
C ALA A 203 7.95 16.33 5.54
N ASP A 204 7.60 16.48 6.81
CA ASP A 204 7.84 17.70 7.60
C ASP A 204 9.34 18.00 7.79
N SER A 205 10.18 16.96 7.84
CA SER A 205 11.64 17.11 7.85
C SER A 205 12.20 17.57 6.51
N ILE A 206 11.61 17.09 5.40
CA ILE A 206 12.01 17.34 4.03
C ILE A 206 11.50 18.71 3.52
N PHE A 207 10.24 19.04 3.79
CA PHE A 207 9.51 20.20 3.31
C PHE A 207 9.39 21.28 4.40
N LYS A 208 10.53 21.83 4.81
CA LYS A 208 10.55 22.91 5.80
C LYS A 208 10.30 24.25 5.12
N LYS A 209 9.38 25.02 5.70
CA LYS A 209 9.16 26.40 5.29
C LYS A 209 10.45 27.21 5.49
N SER A 210 10.88 27.88 4.43
CA SER A 210 12.08 28.72 4.41
C SER A 210 11.75 30.14 3.94
N GLU A 211 12.69 31.07 4.10
CA GLU A 211 12.59 32.42 3.54
C GLU A 211 12.40 32.41 2.01
N LEU A 212 12.99 31.42 1.33
CA LEU A 212 12.75 31.19 -0.09
C LEU A 212 11.30 30.75 -0.38
N SER A 213 10.69 29.96 0.51
CA SER A 213 9.26 29.59 0.40
C SER A 213 8.36 30.82 0.56
N ASP A 214 8.66 31.72 1.49
CA ASP A 214 7.93 32.99 1.65
C ASP A 214 8.11 33.92 0.44
N THR A 215 9.32 33.92 -0.15
CA THR A 215 9.62 34.64 -1.39
C THR A 215 8.78 34.10 -2.55
N PHE A 216 8.74 32.78 -2.75
CA PHE A 216 7.89 32.16 -3.78
C PHE A 216 6.40 32.40 -3.54
N SER A 217 5.93 32.35 -2.29
CA SER A 217 4.55 32.73 -1.97
C SER A 217 4.22 34.15 -2.45
N SER A 218 5.13 35.09 -2.20
CA SER A 218 4.97 36.49 -2.58
C SER A 218 5.02 36.70 -4.09
N LEU A 219 5.95 36.03 -4.77
CA LEU A 219 6.08 36.07 -6.23
C LEU A 219 4.85 35.44 -6.91
N GLY A 220 4.42 34.26 -6.47
CA GLY A 220 3.23 33.60 -7.03
C GLY A 220 1.96 34.42 -6.81
N TYR A 221 1.82 35.09 -5.66
CA TYR A 221 0.74 36.05 -5.44
C TYR A 221 0.80 37.24 -6.40
N ALA A 222 2.00 37.81 -6.62
CA ALA A 222 2.22 38.93 -7.52
C ALA A 222 1.88 38.58 -8.98
N ILE A 223 2.33 37.41 -9.46
CA ILE A 223 2.00 36.87 -10.79
C ILE A 223 0.48 36.71 -10.91
N ARG A 224 -0.16 36.04 -9.94
CA ARG A 224 -1.61 35.80 -9.92
C ARG A 224 -2.42 37.09 -10.00
N LYS A 225 -1.96 38.16 -9.34
CA LYS A 225 -2.65 39.45 -9.29
C LYS A 225 -2.18 40.43 -10.36
N GLN A 226 -1.19 40.06 -11.19
CA GLN A 226 -0.53 40.94 -12.15
C GLN A 226 -0.06 42.24 -11.49
N ARG A 227 0.64 42.12 -10.36
CA ARG A 227 1.14 43.25 -9.57
C ARG A 227 2.66 43.18 -9.43
N PRO A 228 3.31 44.32 -9.12
CA PRO A 228 4.72 44.30 -8.72
C PRO A 228 4.95 43.41 -7.50
N ALA A 229 6.08 42.69 -7.51
CA ALA A 229 6.54 41.86 -6.40
C ALA A 229 7.18 42.72 -5.29
N TRP A 230 6.35 43.33 -4.46
CA TRP A 230 6.80 44.13 -3.32
C TRP A 230 7.57 43.28 -2.30
N GLY A 231 8.74 43.75 -1.86
CA GLY A 231 9.59 43.04 -0.91
C GLY A 231 10.61 42.07 -1.53
N CYS A 232 10.65 41.96 -2.86
CA CYS A 232 11.61 41.12 -3.59
C CYS A 232 12.58 41.98 -4.44
N ASN A 233 12.94 43.16 -3.96
CA ASN A 233 13.71 44.15 -4.73
C ASN A 233 15.16 43.69 -5.01
N ASP A 234 15.71 42.86 -4.13
CA ASP A 234 17.08 42.37 -4.23
C ASP A 234 17.25 41.20 -5.23
N ILE A 235 16.14 40.73 -5.80
CA ILE A 235 16.11 39.68 -6.82
C ILE A 235 16.13 40.34 -8.19
N GLU A 236 17.03 39.91 -9.06
CA GLU A 236 17.14 40.44 -10.42
C GLU A 236 15.85 40.20 -11.22
N GLY A 237 15.44 41.18 -12.02
CA GLY A 237 14.19 41.16 -12.79
C GLY A 237 13.23 42.31 -12.41
N ARG A 238 12.49 42.80 -13.40
CA ARG A 238 11.53 43.91 -13.28
C ARG A 238 10.12 43.41 -12.96
N THR A 239 9.75 42.22 -13.45
CA THR A 239 8.46 41.58 -13.14
C THR A 239 8.62 40.41 -12.17
N ALA A 240 7.50 39.90 -11.65
CA ALA A 240 7.53 38.74 -10.76
C ALA A 240 7.96 37.46 -11.51
N GLU A 241 7.60 37.35 -12.78
CA GLU A 241 8.00 36.28 -13.69
C GLU A 241 9.51 36.32 -13.98
N GLU A 242 10.05 37.51 -14.31
CA GLU A 242 11.49 37.70 -14.52
C GLU A 242 12.30 37.36 -13.25
N LYS A 243 11.76 37.70 -12.07
CA LYS A 243 12.38 37.35 -10.78
C LYS A 243 12.37 35.84 -10.52
N VAL A 244 11.27 35.14 -10.83
CA VAL A 244 11.21 33.67 -10.76
C VAL A 244 12.26 33.04 -11.68
N LEU A 245 12.41 33.56 -12.90
CA LEU A 245 13.39 33.07 -13.86
C LEU A 245 14.83 33.35 -13.41
N SER A 246 15.10 34.52 -12.83
CA SER A 246 16.40 34.83 -12.24
C SER A 246 16.75 33.85 -11.11
N LEU A 247 15.79 33.57 -10.21
CA LEU A 247 15.98 32.58 -9.14
C LEU A 247 16.23 31.18 -9.69
N TRP A 248 15.52 30.78 -10.74
CA TRP A 248 15.72 29.49 -11.40
C TRP A 248 17.16 29.35 -11.94
N ASN A 249 17.68 30.39 -12.59
CA ASN A 249 19.01 30.37 -13.18
C ASN A 249 20.16 30.51 -12.17
N THR A 250 19.88 30.94 -10.94
CA THR A 250 20.90 31.25 -9.93
C THR A 250 20.95 30.25 -8.79
N LEU A 251 19.82 29.63 -8.44
CA LEU A 251 19.73 28.65 -7.36
C LEU A 251 19.98 27.22 -7.85
N PRO A 252 20.51 26.34 -6.99
CA PRO A 252 20.41 24.90 -7.21
C PRO A 252 18.96 24.50 -7.42
N HIS A 253 18.68 23.82 -8.55
CA HIS A 253 17.30 23.54 -8.95
C HIS A 253 16.57 22.61 -7.97
N ASP A 254 17.30 21.76 -7.25
CA ASP A 254 16.75 20.95 -6.16
C ASP A 254 16.21 21.84 -5.03
N THR A 255 17.01 22.81 -4.58
CA THR A 255 16.65 23.78 -3.54
C THR A 255 15.45 24.63 -3.97
N PHE A 256 15.45 25.06 -5.24
CA PHE A 256 14.33 25.77 -5.84
C PHE A 256 13.04 24.93 -5.76
N LEU A 257 13.08 23.70 -6.25
CA LEU A 257 11.92 22.82 -6.29
C LEU A 257 11.43 22.45 -4.89
N MET A 258 12.33 22.17 -3.94
CA MET A 258 11.95 21.86 -2.56
C MET A 258 11.23 23.03 -1.89
N ALA A 259 11.74 24.25 -2.02
CA ALA A 259 11.09 25.43 -1.46
C ALA A 259 9.75 25.75 -2.15
N LEU A 260 9.61 25.42 -3.43
CA LEU A 260 8.35 25.55 -4.16
C LEU A 260 7.32 24.49 -3.71
N LEU A 261 7.77 23.27 -3.46
CA LEU A 261 6.98 22.13 -2.99
C LEU A 261 6.45 22.30 -1.57
N CYS A 262 7.12 23.10 -0.73
CA CYS A 262 6.64 23.49 0.59
C CYS A 262 5.39 24.39 0.57
N LEU A 263 4.93 24.85 -0.59
CA LEU A 263 3.77 25.74 -0.70
C LEU A 263 2.46 24.96 -0.84
N ASN A 264 1.65 25.01 0.19
CA ASN A 264 0.30 24.41 0.21
C ASN A 264 -0.76 25.21 -0.57
N SER A 265 -0.38 26.22 -1.36
CA SER A 265 -1.32 27.14 -2.05
C SER A 265 -1.32 26.99 -3.57
N GLY A 266 -2.24 27.70 -4.25
CA GLY A 266 -2.24 27.84 -5.71
C GLY A 266 -1.01 28.57 -6.29
N ASP A 267 -0.13 29.12 -5.45
CA ASP A 267 1.02 29.92 -5.90
C ASP A 267 2.14 29.02 -6.45
N SER A 268 2.33 27.80 -5.95
CA SER A 268 3.30 26.82 -6.50
C SER A 268 2.97 26.42 -7.93
N HIS A 269 1.69 26.15 -8.21
CA HIS A 269 1.19 25.88 -9.56
C HIS A 269 1.50 27.05 -10.52
N ILE A 270 1.23 28.29 -10.09
CA ILE A 270 1.44 29.47 -10.93
C ILE A 270 2.91 29.62 -11.32
N ILE A 271 3.82 29.41 -10.37
CA ILE A 271 5.26 29.47 -10.64
C ILE A 271 5.72 28.32 -11.54
N LEU A 272 5.21 27.10 -11.34
CA LEU A 272 5.52 25.96 -12.23
C LEU A 272 5.04 26.19 -13.66
N GLU A 273 3.84 26.75 -13.85
CA GLU A 273 3.34 27.09 -15.19
C GLU A 273 4.20 28.14 -15.88
N GLN A 274 4.75 29.11 -15.13
CA GLN A 274 5.75 30.02 -15.70
C GLN A 274 6.98 29.24 -16.17
N LEU A 275 7.55 28.37 -15.34
CA LEU A 275 8.75 27.60 -15.69
C LEU A 275 8.54 26.63 -16.86
N LYS A 276 7.31 26.14 -17.06
CA LYS A 276 6.94 25.27 -18.18
C LYS A 276 7.13 25.93 -19.54
N GLU A 277 6.99 27.25 -19.65
CA GLU A 277 7.23 27.96 -20.91
C GLU A 277 8.73 28.15 -21.19
N TYR A 278 9.56 28.23 -20.14
CA TYR A 278 10.97 28.61 -20.27
C TYR A 278 11.98 27.46 -20.17
N ALA A 279 11.75 26.48 -19.29
CA ALA A 279 12.75 25.48 -18.88
C ALA A 279 12.22 24.05 -18.87
N ARG A 280 11.18 23.76 -19.68
CA ARG A 280 10.40 22.51 -19.64
C ARG A 280 11.24 21.23 -19.57
N THR A 281 12.25 21.09 -20.43
CA THR A 281 13.10 19.89 -20.48
C THR A 281 13.95 19.76 -19.23
N ASP A 282 14.50 20.87 -18.74
CA ASP A 282 15.40 20.89 -17.59
C ASP A 282 14.62 20.54 -16.31
N VAL A 283 13.42 21.11 -16.15
CA VAL A 283 12.51 20.80 -15.03
C VAL A 283 12.19 19.30 -14.99
N LEU A 284 11.99 18.66 -16.15
CA LEU A 284 11.70 17.22 -16.20
C LEU A 284 12.86 16.36 -15.74
N ASP A 285 14.05 16.60 -16.29
CA ASP A 285 15.24 15.81 -15.96
C ASP A 285 15.53 15.86 -14.45
N ILE A 286 15.24 16.99 -13.82
CA ILE A 286 15.44 17.19 -12.38
C ILE A 286 14.35 16.48 -11.57
N LEU A 287 13.09 16.54 -11.99
CA LEU A 287 11.99 15.82 -11.32
C LEU A 287 12.18 14.29 -11.38
N TYR A 288 12.78 13.78 -12.45
CA TYR A 288 13.13 12.37 -12.62
C TYR A 288 14.48 11.98 -12.00
N SER A 289 15.22 12.94 -11.44
CA SER A 289 16.48 12.63 -10.77
C SER A 289 16.27 11.69 -9.59
N SER A 290 17.26 10.83 -9.32
CA SER A 290 17.26 9.92 -8.18
C SER A 290 17.25 10.63 -6.83
N GLU A 291 17.49 11.94 -6.81
CA GLU A 291 17.47 12.76 -5.61
C GLU A 291 16.11 13.41 -5.32
N ILE A 292 15.43 13.92 -6.34
CA ILE A 292 14.17 14.65 -6.19
C ILE A 292 12.96 13.73 -6.24
N HIS A 293 12.98 12.72 -7.11
CA HIS A 293 11.86 11.80 -7.28
C HIS A 293 11.39 11.17 -5.96
N PRO A 294 12.28 10.62 -5.10
CA PRO A 294 11.85 10.02 -3.84
C PRO A 294 11.28 11.04 -2.84
N LYS A 295 11.84 12.26 -2.80
CA LYS A 295 11.36 13.34 -1.91
C LYS A 295 9.95 13.78 -2.30
N LEU A 296 9.70 13.93 -3.59
CA LEU A 296 8.39 14.28 -4.14
C LEU A 296 7.34 13.20 -3.81
N GLN A 297 7.71 11.93 -3.98
CA GLN A 297 6.86 10.81 -3.61
C GLN A 297 6.46 10.85 -2.13
N ILE A 298 7.43 11.07 -1.22
CA ILE A 298 7.17 11.18 0.22
C ILE A 298 6.21 12.34 0.54
N GLY A 299 6.41 13.51 -0.07
CA GLY A 299 5.56 14.68 0.15
C GLY A 299 4.12 14.50 -0.33
N LEU A 300 3.95 13.79 -1.44
CA LEU A 300 2.65 13.43 -2.02
C LEU A 300 1.93 12.37 -1.16
N GLU A 301 2.64 11.31 -0.75
CA GLU A 301 2.11 10.24 0.10
C GLU A 301 1.72 10.73 1.50
N ALA A 302 2.46 11.70 2.05
CA ALA A 302 2.14 12.34 3.32
C ALA A 302 0.96 13.34 3.23
N GLY A 303 0.50 13.68 2.03
CA GLY A 303 -0.52 14.71 1.81
C GLY A 303 -0.03 16.15 2.05
N THR A 304 1.26 16.34 2.28
CA THR A 304 1.90 17.66 2.43
C THR A 304 1.95 18.40 1.09
N VAL A 305 2.07 17.67 -0.02
CA VAL A 305 2.01 18.21 -1.40
C VAL A 305 0.63 17.89 -1.99
N GLY A 306 -0.39 18.68 -1.64
CA GLY A 306 -1.80 18.31 -1.88
C GLY A 306 -2.55 19.05 -3.00
N ASN A 307 -1.90 19.95 -3.75
CA ASN A 307 -2.63 20.78 -4.71
C ASN A 307 -2.92 20.02 -6.01
N LEU A 308 -4.21 19.81 -6.32
CA LEU A 308 -4.67 19.11 -7.54
C LEU A 308 -4.20 19.77 -8.84
N ASP A 309 -3.97 21.08 -8.83
CA ASP A 309 -3.45 21.80 -9.99
C ASP A 309 -1.93 21.61 -10.09
N PHE A 310 -1.22 21.56 -8.96
CA PHE A 310 0.20 21.22 -8.91
C PHE A 310 0.50 19.83 -9.49
N LEU A 311 -0.29 18.81 -9.11
CA LEU A 311 -0.21 17.46 -9.69
C LEU A 311 -0.45 17.44 -11.19
N PHE A 312 -1.31 18.34 -11.69
CA PHE A 312 -1.63 18.44 -13.10
C PHE A 312 -0.53 19.13 -13.90
N SER A 313 0.10 20.19 -13.37
CA SER A 313 1.25 20.83 -14.01
C SER A 313 2.46 19.90 -14.11
N LEU A 314 2.73 19.07 -13.10
CA LEU A 314 3.76 18.03 -13.19
C LEU A 314 3.48 17.07 -14.36
N TRP A 315 2.22 16.65 -14.53
CA TRP A 315 1.79 15.81 -15.65
C TRP A 315 1.97 16.52 -17.01
N GLU A 316 1.56 17.78 -17.14
CA GLU A 316 1.70 18.56 -18.38
C GLU A 316 3.15 18.87 -18.74
N LEU A 317 3.98 19.11 -17.72
CA LEU A 317 5.42 19.31 -17.88
C LEU A 317 6.05 18.08 -18.53
N GLY A 318 5.53 16.87 -18.27
CA GLY A 318 6.03 15.62 -18.84
C GLY A 318 6.26 14.53 -17.81
N TYR A 319 5.76 14.66 -16.58
CA TYR A 319 5.61 13.53 -15.64
C TYR A 319 4.56 12.55 -16.21
N ARG A 320 4.97 11.80 -17.24
CA ARG A 320 4.11 10.90 -17.99
C ARG A 320 4.37 9.48 -17.53
N TYR A 321 3.31 8.83 -17.05
CA TYR A 321 3.25 7.37 -17.06
C TYR A 321 2.89 6.85 -18.48
N HIS A 322 2.15 7.63 -19.27
CA HIS A 322 1.73 7.33 -20.67
C HIS A 322 1.57 8.60 -21.56
N THR A 323 1.68 8.47 -22.88
CA THR A 323 1.44 9.53 -23.90
C THR A 323 -0.05 9.83 -24.11
N HIS A 324 -0.40 11.01 -24.64
CA HIS A 324 -1.83 11.39 -24.85
C HIS A 324 -2.58 10.41 -25.76
N GLN A 325 -1.90 9.83 -26.75
CA GLN A 325 -2.45 8.80 -27.64
C GLN A 325 -2.64 7.47 -26.92
N GLU A 326 -1.73 7.08 -26.02
CA GLU A 326 -1.88 5.89 -25.17
C GLU A 326 -3.10 6.01 -24.24
N TRP A 327 -3.37 7.19 -23.69
CA TRP A 327 -4.56 7.44 -22.85
C TRP A 327 -5.89 7.24 -23.58
N GLN A 328 -5.96 7.63 -24.85
CA GLN A 328 -7.16 7.44 -25.66
C GLN A 328 -7.42 5.96 -25.97
N VAL A 329 -6.36 5.16 -26.10
CA VAL A 329 -6.42 3.71 -26.35
C VAL A 329 -6.75 2.92 -25.08
N HIS A 330 -6.32 3.39 -23.90
CA HIS A 330 -6.41 2.63 -22.65
C HIS A 330 -7.76 2.66 -21.91
N GLY A 331 -8.79 3.35 -22.40
CA GLY A 331 -10.16 3.15 -21.87
C GLY A 331 -11.09 4.35 -21.85
N ASN A 332 -11.21 5.13 -22.93
CA ASN A 332 -12.18 6.24 -23.03
C ASN A 332 -11.99 7.37 -21.99
N ILE A 333 -10.77 7.62 -21.52
CA ILE A 333 -10.46 8.79 -20.68
C ILE A 333 -10.38 10.02 -21.61
N THR A 334 -11.45 10.80 -21.64
CA THR A 334 -11.65 11.89 -22.61
C THR A 334 -11.66 13.28 -21.95
N SER A 335 -11.55 13.34 -20.62
CA SER A 335 -11.61 14.60 -19.87
C SER A 335 -10.48 14.74 -18.86
N THR A 336 -10.05 15.99 -18.67
CA THR A 336 -9.05 16.41 -17.67
C THR A 336 -9.39 15.93 -16.26
N LYS A 337 -10.67 15.90 -15.89
CA LYS A 337 -11.13 15.44 -14.57
C LYS A 337 -10.91 13.94 -14.35
N GLN A 338 -11.11 13.12 -15.38
CA GLN A 338 -10.86 11.68 -15.33
C GLN A 338 -9.37 11.36 -15.32
N MET A 339 -8.55 12.15 -16.03
CA MET A 339 -7.09 12.04 -15.98
C MET A 339 -6.56 12.38 -14.59
N LYS A 340 -7.05 13.45 -13.94
CA LYS A 340 -6.70 13.81 -12.56
C LYS A 340 -7.01 12.68 -11.57
N LEU A 341 -8.18 12.05 -11.67
CA LEU A 341 -8.57 10.92 -10.81
C LEU A 341 -7.73 9.66 -11.08
N TYR A 342 -7.38 9.38 -12.34
CA TYR A 342 -6.54 8.24 -12.69
C TYR A 342 -5.07 8.42 -12.26
N CYS A 343 -4.52 9.63 -12.40
CA CYS A 343 -3.16 9.93 -11.91
C CYS A 343 -3.07 9.74 -10.40
N LEU A 344 -4.09 10.17 -9.63
CA LEU A 344 -4.18 9.87 -8.20
C LEU A 344 -4.23 8.36 -7.95
N ASP A 345 -5.12 7.63 -8.64
CA ASP A 345 -5.30 6.18 -8.51
C ASP A 345 -3.99 5.39 -8.76
N LYS A 346 -3.27 5.69 -9.84
CA LYS A 346 -1.99 5.02 -10.14
C LYS A 346 -0.84 5.42 -9.23
N PHE A 347 -0.84 6.64 -8.72
CA PHE A 347 0.21 7.11 -7.80
C PHE A 347 0.15 6.35 -6.47
N TYR A 348 -1.06 6.04 -5.97
CA TYR A 348 -1.25 5.21 -4.78
C TYR A 348 -1.02 3.70 -5.03
N ASP A 349 -1.11 3.24 -6.28
CA ASP A 349 -0.91 1.85 -6.72
C ASP A 349 0.58 1.45 -6.87
N MET A 350 1.52 2.42 -6.94
CA MET A 350 2.96 2.18 -7.19
C MET A 350 3.82 1.91 -5.95
N SER A 351 3.24 1.82 -4.74
CA SER A 351 3.97 1.41 -3.52
C SER A 351 4.26 -0.11 -3.45
N LEU A 352 3.87 -0.86 -4.49
CA LEU A 352 4.16 -2.28 -4.67
C LEU A 352 5.08 -2.48 -5.88
N ASP A 353 6.39 -2.41 -5.71
CA ASP A 353 7.27 -3.07 -6.69
C ASP A 353 8.57 -3.64 -6.12
N SER A 354 8.74 -4.95 -6.24
CA SER A 354 9.95 -5.54 -6.84
C SER A 354 9.83 -7.07 -7.03
N ARG A 355 9.75 -7.52 -8.29
CA ARG A 355 10.92 -8.11 -9.01
C ARG A 355 10.58 -8.52 -10.47
N PRO A 356 11.56 -8.43 -11.38
CA PRO A 356 11.34 -8.51 -12.83
C PRO A 356 11.16 -9.95 -13.33
N LEU A 357 10.22 -10.14 -14.28
CA LEU A 357 10.08 -11.38 -15.03
C LEU A 357 11.28 -11.58 -15.98
N LYS A 358 11.92 -12.75 -15.90
CA LYS A 358 13.05 -13.14 -16.77
C LYS A 358 12.63 -13.18 -18.25
N SER A 359 13.57 -12.81 -19.13
CA SER A 359 13.38 -12.56 -20.58
C SER A 359 12.80 -13.71 -21.41
N THR A 360 12.72 -14.92 -20.86
CA THR A 360 12.09 -16.08 -21.50
C THR A 360 10.56 -15.95 -21.59
N HIS A 361 9.92 -15.17 -20.73
CA HIS A 361 8.46 -14.98 -20.76
C HIS A 361 7.97 -13.99 -21.83
N LEU A 362 8.81 -13.05 -22.28
CA LEU A 362 8.46 -12.10 -23.35
C LEU A 362 8.43 -12.77 -24.74
N ARG A 363 9.29 -13.77 -24.98
CA ARG A 363 9.31 -14.51 -26.26
C ARG A 363 8.08 -15.39 -26.46
N ASP A 364 7.51 -15.93 -25.38
CA ASP A 364 6.31 -16.78 -25.45
C ASP A 364 5.01 -15.97 -25.62
N ILE A 365 5.01 -14.70 -25.20
CA ILE A 365 3.90 -13.77 -25.44
C ILE A 365 3.92 -13.29 -26.90
N ALA A 366 5.09 -12.99 -27.46
CA ALA A 366 5.24 -12.60 -28.86
C ALA A 366 4.77 -13.68 -29.86
N ARG A 367 4.88 -14.96 -29.51
CA ARG A 367 4.37 -16.08 -30.34
C ARG A 367 2.85 -16.26 -30.30
N LYS A 368 2.14 -15.68 -29.33
CA LYS A 368 0.69 -15.87 -29.14
C LYS A 368 -0.17 -14.70 -29.58
N GLN A 369 0.44 -13.60 -30.03
CA GLN A 369 -0.28 -12.42 -30.54
C GLN A 369 -0.09 -12.16 -32.04
N CYS A 370 0.58 -13.05 -32.79
CA CYS A 370 0.49 -13.04 -34.25
C CYS A 370 -0.79 -13.79 -34.70
N PRO A 371 -1.72 -13.15 -35.42
CA PRO A 371 -2.66 -13.87 -36.28
C PRO A 371 -1.89 -14.64 -37.36
N ALA A 372 -2.39 -15.81 -37.74
CA ALA A 372 -1.74 -16.78 -38.63
C ALA A 372 -1.56 -16.34 -40.10
N ASP A 373 -1.80 -15.07 -40.44
CA ASP A 373 -1.81 -14.60 -41.84
C ASP A 373 -0.57 -13.81 -42.27
N PHE A 374 0.50 -13.79 -41.48
CA PHE A 374 1.75 -13.11 -41.87
C PHE A 374 2.72 -13.95 -42.73
N PHE A 375 2.34 -15.16 -43.17
CA PHE A 375 3.21 -16.03 -43.97
C PHE A 375 2.67 -16.46 -45.35
N ASN A 376 1.61 -15.84 -45.87
CA ASN A 376 1.20 -16.03 -47.27
C ASN A 376 1.19 -14.71 -48.04
N LYS A 377 2.37 -14.30 -48.49
CA LYS A 377 2.63 -13.72 -49.81
C LYS A 377 4.11 -13.81 -50.16
#